data_AF-A0A0X3Q8F9-F1
#
_entry.id   AF-A0A0X3Q8F9-F1
#
_cell.length_a   1.000
_cell.length_b   1.000
_cell.length_c   1.000
_cell.angle_alpha   90.00
_cell.angle_beta   90.00
_cell.angle_gamma   90.00
#
_symmetry.space_group_name_H-M   'P 1'
#
loop_
_entity.id
_entity.type
_entity.pdbx_description
1 polymer ?
#
loop_
_entity_poly.entity_id
_entity_poly.type
_entity_poly.pdbx_seq_one_letter_code
_entity_poly.pdbx_strand_id
1 'polypeptide(L)'
;MRSSVVKLYGLHNGGLCGYCKDNTTNKSTYYSDVNPLDAADYKALIDRGWRRLVIRAPVSAIVHLYRSGTMCYKPMNQNTCCPAYTIRCEAINFKISRSQKRILKNMALFLNNGTVERYTIKSSQEISPESRKCLSFNESGDIYKSSI
;
A
#
# COMPACT_ATOMS: atom_id res chain seq x y z
N MET A 1 16.08 -3.57 25.26
CA MET A 1 15.58 -3.13 23.94
C MET A 1 15.97 -4.16 22.91
N ARG A 2 15.05 -4.62 22.06
CA ARG A 2 15.39 -5.49 20.91
C ARG A 2 15.72 -4.57 19.73
N SER A 3 16.87 -4.76 19.10
CA SER A 3 17.26 -4.02 17.90
C SER A 3 16.71 -4.71 16.65
N SER A 4 16.12 -3.94 15.74
CA SER A 4 15.74 -4.44 14.43
C SER A 4 16.95 -4.39 13.48
N VAL A 5 17.33 -5.54 12.91
CA VAL A 5 18.43 -5.63 11.95
C VAL A 5 17.86 -5.68 10.54
N VAL A 6 18.31 -4.76 9.68
CA VAL A 6 17.90 -4.65 8.28
C VAL A 6 19.11 -4.91 7.40
N LYS A 7 19.02 -5.87 6.48
CA LYS A 7 20.04 -6.11 5.45
C LYS A 7 19.52 -5.63 4.10
N LEU A 8 20.14 -4.61 3.53
CA LEU A 8 19.76 -4.10 2.21
C LEU A 8 20.40 -4.96 1.11
N TYR A 9 19.60 -5.45 0.17
CA TYR A 9 20.07 -6.19 -1.01
C TYR A 9 20.28 -5.31 -2.25
N GLY A 10 19.81 -4.06 -2.22
CA GLY A 10 19.98 -3.10 -3.30
C GLY A 10 18.83 -3.09 -4.31
N LEU A 11 19.04 -2.37 -5.42
CA LEU A 11 18.07 -2.22 -6.50
C LEU A 11 18.09 -3.45 -7.40
N HIS A 12 16.93 -4.05 -7.60
CA HIS A 12 16.74 -5.12 -8.57
C HIS A 12 15.87 -4.62 -9.72
N ASN A 13 16.42 -4.70 -10.93
CA ASN A 13 15.72 -4.36 -12.17
C ASN A 13 15.36 -5.64 -12.91
N GLY A 14 14.09 -5.81 -13.24
CA GLY A 14 13.58 -6.96 -13.99
C GLY A 14 12.32 -7.58 -13.39
N GLY A 15 11.72 -8.48 -14.16
CA GLY A 15 10.47 -9.15 -13.82
C GLY A 15 9.24 -8.51 -14.47
N LEU A 16 8.24 -9.35 -14.72
CA LEU A 16 7.03 -9.02 -15.47
C LEU A 16 6.11 -8.07 -14.70
N CYS A 17 5.65 -6.98 -15.33
CA CYS A 17 4.63 -6.10 -14.76
C CYS A 17 3.35 -6.88 -14.41
N GLY A 18 2.92 -6.83 -13.15
CA GLY A 18 1.68 -7.51 -12.72
C GLY A 18 0.41 -6.76 -13.12
N TYR A 19 0.54 -5.50 -13.56
CA TYR A 19 -0.58 -4.63 -13.91
C TYR A 19 -0.77 -4.59 -15.43
N CYS A 20 0.16 -3.97 -16.17
CA CYS A 20 0.05 -3.86 -17.62
C CYS A 20 0.43 -5.14 -18.36
N LYS A 21 1.10 -6.10 -17.70
CA LYS A 21 1.55 -7.37 -18.30
C LYS A 21 2.48 -7.22 -19.52
N ASP A 22 2.95 -6.01 -19.80
CA ASP A 22 3.92 -5.76 -20.85
C ASP A 22 5.29 -6.30 -20.45
N ASN A 23 5.93 -7.04 -21.36
CA ASN A 23 7.29 -7.58 -21.17
C ASN A 23 8.38 -6.56 -21.49
N THR A 24 8.03 -5.38 -22.00
CA THR A 24 8.99 -4.38 -22.48
C THR A 24 9.50 -3.46 -21.37
N THR A 25 8.74 -3.30 -20.28
CA THR A 25 9.12 -2.40 -19.19
C THR A 25 9.52 -3.18 -17.94
N ASN A 26 10.72 -2.89 -17.44
CA ASN A 26 11.26 -3.58 -16.28
C ASN A 26 10.68 -3.02 -14.99
N LYS A 27 10.29 -3.91 -14.06
CA LYS A 27 10.08 -3.51 -12.67
C LYS A 27 11.41 -3.14 -12.03
N SER A 28 11.41 -2.05 -11.27
CA SER A 28 12.57 -1.63 -10.48
C SER A 28 12.16 -1.64 -9.01
N THR A 29 12.80 -2.46 -8.18
CA THR A 29 12.40 -2.65 -6.77
C THR A 29 13.61 -2.89 -5.88
N TYR A 30 13.67 -2.18 -4.76
CA TYR A 30 14.64 -2.44 -3.69
C TYR A 30 14.15 -3.59 -2.81
N TYR A 31 15.07 -4.45 -2.38
CA TYR A 31 14.79 -5.51 -1.43
C TYR A 31 15.65 -5.37 -0.16
N SER A 32 15.08 -5.76 0.97
CA SER A 32 15.76 -5.84 2.25
C SER A 32 15.31 -7.05 3.05
N ASP A 33 16.23 -7.70 3.76
CA ASP A 33 15.92 -8.66 4.81
C ASP A 33 15.67 -7.91 6.11
N VAL A 34 14.71 -8.38 6.90
CA VAL A 34 14.32 -7.82 8.18
C VAL A 34 13.94 -8.93 9.14
N ASN A 35 14.87 -9.28 10.02
CA ASN A 35 14.66 -10.27 11.06
C ASN A 35 15.62 -10.08 12.25
N PRO A 36 15.12 -9.85 13.48
CA PRO A 36 13.74 -9.48 13.84
C PRO A 36 13.42 -8.02 13.49
N LEU A 37 12.13 -7.68 13.37
CA LEU A 37 11.66 -6.32 13.12
C LEU A 37 10.54 -5.96 14.10
N ASP A 38 10.76 -4.91 14.89
CA ASP A 38 9.77 -4.40 15.85
C ASP A 38 8.63 -3.66 15.15
N ALA A 39 7.48 -3.55 15.82
CA ALA A 39 6.29 -2.89 15.26
C ALA A 39 6.53 -1.40 14.97
N ALA A 40 7.27 -0.71 15.85
CA ALA A 40 7.62 0.70 15.66
C ALA A 40 8.54 0.90 14.45
N ASP A 41 9.58 0.06 14.31
CA ASP A 41 10.50 0.10 13.18
C ASP A 41 9.80 -0.28 11.87
N TYR A 42 8.88 -1.24 11.91
CA TYR A 42 8.07 -1.60 10.75
C TYR A 42 7.17 -0.44 10.31
N LYS A 43 6.58 0.31 11.25
CA LYS A 43 5.83 1.52 10.93
C LYS A 43 6.72 2.54 10.22
N ALA A 44 7.94 2.78 10.69
CA ALA A 44 8.88 3.69 10.03
C ALA A 44 9.25 3.22 8.61
N LEU A 45 9.40 1.91 8.40
CA LEU A 45 9.62 1.33 7.07
C LEU A 45 8.42 1.55 6.14
N ILE A 46 7.20 1.25 6.60
CA ILE A 46 5.96 1.49 5.82
C ILE A 46 5.81 2.96 5.46
N ASP A 47 6.05 3.85 6.42
CA ASP A 47 5.90 5.29 6.24
C ASP A 47 6.87 5.82 5.16
N ARG A 48 8.00 5.14 4.93
CA ARG A 48 8.98 5.42 3.86
C ARG A 48 8.75 4.65 2.56
N GLY A 49 7.63 3.92 2.45
CA GLY A 49 7.22 3.17 1.25
C GLY A 49 7.72 1.72 1.17
N TRP A 50 8.30 1.17 2.24
CA TRP A 50 8.65 -0.25 2.29
C TRP A 50 7.43 -1.11 2.61
N ARG A 51 7.35 -2.29 2.00
CA ARG A 51 6.26 -3.25 2.20
C ARG A 51 6.83 -4.60 2.58
N ARG A 52 6.09 -5.37 3.38
CA ARG A 52 6.51 -6.73 3.75
C ARG A 52 6.07 -7.70 2.66
N LEU A 53 7.00 -8.52 2.18
CA LEU A 53 6.71 -9.63 1.28
C LEU A 53 6.59 -10.91 2.10
N VAL A 54 5.48 -11.61 1.91
CA VAL A 54 5.31 -12.98 2.40
C VAL A 54 5.68 -13.91 1.25
N ILE A 55 6.87 -14.51 1.34
CA ILE A 55 7.22 -15.62 0.44
C ILE A 55 6.44 -16.84 0.93
N ARG A 56 5.52 -17.34 0.12
CA ARG A 56 4.87 -18.64 0.38
C ARG A 56 5.93 -19.71 0.16
N ALA A 57 6.44 -20.28 1.24
CA ALA A 57 7.21 -21.51 1.16
C ALA A 57 6.24 -22.69 0.88
N PRO A 58 6.69 -23.74 0.16
CA PRO A 58 5.89 -24.93 -0.06
C PRO A 58 5.50 -25.59 1.26
N VAL A 59 4.32 -26.20 1.28
CA VAL A 59 3.72 -26.81 2.47
C VAL A 59 4.60 -27.89 3.14
N SER A 60 5.55 -28.47 2.39
CA SER A 60 6.53 -29.45 2.90
C SER A 60 7.61 -28.87 3.81
N ALA A 61 7.75 -27.54 3.90
CA ALA A 61 8.74 -26.85 4.74
C ALA A 61 8.11 -26.12 5.96
N ILE A 62 6.81 -26.36 6.21
CA ILE A 62 5.97 -25.60 7.18
C ILE A 62 6.50 -25.65 8.62
N VAL A 63 7.23 -26.69 9.03
CA VAL A 63 7.64 -26.87 10.43
C VAL A 63 8.76 -25.91 10.87
N HIS A 64 9.49 -25.26 9.94
CA HIS A 64 10.51 -24.24 10.26
C HIS A 64 10.22 -22.83 9.69
N LEU A 65 9.12 -22.64 8.97
CA LEU A 65 8.81 -21.41 8.22
C LEU A 65 7.62 -20.61 8.75
N TYR A 66 7.34 -20.70 10.05
CA TYR A 66 6.32 -19.87 10.72
C TYR A 66 6.70 -18.38 10.87
N ARG A 67 7.62 -17.86 10.04
CA ARG A 67 7.92 -16.43 9.92
C ARG A 67 7.83 -15.96 8.47
N SER A 68 6.64 -16.11 7.90
CA SER A 68 6.18 -15.41 6.70
C SER A 68 6.31 -13.90 6.92
N GLY A 69 7.42 -13.30 6.48
CA GLY A 69 7.60 -11.85 6.57
C GLY A 69 9.02 -11.32 6.71
N THR A 70 10.05 -12.11 6.42
CA THR A 70 11.45 -11.70 6.59
C THR A 70 11.94 -10.73 5.53
N MET A 71 11.23 -10.54 4.41
CA MET A 71 11.70 -9.64 3.36
C MET A 71 10.80 -8.42 3.21
N CYS A 72 11.39 -7.25 3.07
CA CYS A 72 10.73 -6.01 2.72
C CYS A 72 11.14 -5.54 1.32
N TYR A 73 10.22 -4.90 0.59
CA TYR A 73 10.46 -4.37 -0.74
C TYR A 73 9.96 -2.93 -0.87
N LYS A 74 10.66 -2.11 -1.66
CA LYS A 74 10.27 -0.73 -1.99
C LYS A 74 10.32 -0.54 -3.52
N PRO A 75 9.16 -0.42 -4.19
CA PRO A 75 9.15 -0.23 -5.64
C PRO A 75 9.65 1.18 -6.00
N MET A 76 10.42 1.26 -7.07
CA MET A 76 10.85 2.53 -7.67
C MET A 76 9.83 2.96 -8.71
N ASN A 77 8.86 3.75 -8.26
CA ASN A 77 7.74 4.21 -9.09
C ASN A 77 8.17 5.10 -10.26
N GLN A 78 9.32 5.79 -10.16
CA GLN A 78 9.88 6.58 -11.26
C GLN A 78 10.33 5.71 -12.45
N ASN A 79 10.77 4.48 -12.16
CA ASN A 79 11.40 3.60 -13.15
C ASN A 79 10.49 2.44 -13.56
N THR A 80 9.40 2.18 -12.82
CA THR A 80 8.49 1.07 -13.07
C THR A 80 7.28 1.56 -13.89
N CYS A 81 6.89 0.82 -14.94
CA CYS A 81 5.75 1.19 -15.81
C CYS A 81 4.43 1.44 -15.08
N CYS A 82 4.14 0.65 -14.04
CA CYS A 82 2.93 0.79 -13.25
C CYS A 82 3.31 1.11 -11.80
N PRO A 83 3.14 2.36 -11.35
CA PRO A 83 3.52 2.77 -10.01
C PRO A 83 2.66 2.04 -8.97
N ALA A 84 3.31 1.42 -7.99
CA ALA A 84 2.64 0.68 -6.94
C ALA A 84 2.43 1.60 -5.74
N TYR A 85 1.33 2.35 -5.74
CA TYR A 85 0.94 3.21 -4.61
C TYR A 85 0.33 2.39 -3.46
N THR A 86 0.72 2.71 -2.24
CA THR A 86 0.13 2.12 -1.03
C THR A 86 -1.20 2.80 -0.78
N ILE A 87 -2.24 2.01 -0.55
CA ILE A 87 -3.41 2.50 0.18
C ILE A 87 -2.98 2.59 1.64
N ARG A 88 -2.86 3.82 2.18
CA ARG A 88 -2.53 4.06 3.58
C ARG A 88 -3.76 4.61 4.30
N CYS A 89 -4.12 3.96 5.41
CA CYS A 89 -5.14 4.45 6.33
C CYS A 89 -4.49 4.62 7.71
N GLU A 90 -4.46 5.84 8.23
CA GLU A 90 -4.03 6.11 9.59
C GLU A 90 -5.13 5.68 10.57
N ALA A 91 -5.18 4.38 10.89
CA ALA A 91 -6.27 3.81 11.69
C ALA A 91 -6.51 4.55 13.02
N ILE A 92 -5.45 5.03 13.68
CA ILE A 92 -5.52 5.75 14.96
C ILE A 92 -6.21 7.12 14.79
N ASN A 93 -5.96 7.81 13.68
CA ASN A 93 -6.47 9.15 13.40
C ASN A 93 -7.71 9.13 12.49
N PHE A 94 -8.16 7.95 12.06
CA PHE A 94 -9.21 7.81 11.07
C PHE A 94 -10.55 8.28 11.63
N LYS A 95 -11.07 9.37 11.06
CA LYS A 95 -12.40 9.90 11.36
C LYS A 95 -13.33 9.62 10.20
N ILE A 96 -14.39 8.85 10.48
CA ILE A 96 -15.39 8.48 9.48
C ILE A 96 -16.12 9.74 8.99
N SER A 97 -16.15 9.95 7.67
CA SER A 97 -16.89 11.06 7.07
C SER A 97 -18.41 10.82 7.10
N ARG A 98 -19.21 11.87 6.92
CA ARG A 98 -20.69 11.74 6.86
C ARG A 98 -21.13 10.78 5.73
N SER A 99 -20.48 10.83 4.57
CA SER A 99 -20.77 9.95 3.44
C SER A 99 -20.38 8.50 3.73
N GLN A 100 -19.21 8.27 4.35
CA GLN A 100 -18.77 6.93 4.75
C GLN A 100 -19.70 6.32 5.81
N LYS A 101 -20.08 7.12 6.83
CA LYS A 101 -21.04 6.68 7.86
C LYS A 101 -22.38 6.27 7.26
N ARG A 102 -22.82 6.98 6.22
CA ARG A 102 -24.04 6.63 5.48
C ARG A 102 -23.92 5.31 4.74
N ILE A 103 -22.80 5.08 4.04
CA ILE A 103 -22.53 3.80 3.36
C ILE A 103 -22.55 2.64 4.36
N LEU A 104 -21.93 2.82 5.53
CA LEU A 104 -21.93 1.80 6.59
C LEU A 104 -23.35 1.47 7.08
N LYS A 105 -24.21 2.48 7.27
CA LYS A 105 -25.62 2.25 7.65
C LYS A 105 -26.37 1.47 6.58
N ASN A 106 -26.19 1.82 5.31
CA ASN A 106 -26.85 1.13 4.21
C ASN A 106 -26.38 -0.32 4.08
N MET A 107 -25.08 -0.55 4.26
CA MET A 107 -24.51 -1.89 4.26
C MET A 107 -25.08 -2.74 5.41
N ALA A 108 -25.21 -2.15 6.61
CA ALA A 108 -25.85 -2.83 7.74
C ALA A 108 -27.34 -3.15 7.49
N LEU A 109 -28.09 -2.21 6.91
CA LEU A 109 -29.50 -2.43 6.53
C LEU A 109 -29.63 -3.52 5.47
N PHE A 110 -28.74 -3.54 4.46
CA PHE A 110 -28.73 -4.58 3.44
C PHE A 110 -28.44 -5.96 4.04
N LEU A 111 -27.47 -6.06 4.95
CA LEU A 111 -27.14 -7.33 5.59
C LEU A 111 -28.27 -7.86 6.47
N ASN A 112 -29.03 -6.98 7.11
CA ASN A 112 -30.13 -7.37 7.98
C ASN A 112 -31.43 -7.66 7.22
N ASN A 113 -31.76 -6.84 6.22
CA ASN A 113 -33.10 -6.80 5.62
C ASN A 113 -33.10 -7.18 4.13
N GLY A 114 -31.93 -7.38 3.50
CA GLY A 114 -31.78 -7.69 2.07
C GLY A 114 -32.13 -6.55 1.11
N THR A 115 -32.54 -5.39 1.62
CA THR A 115 -32.96 -4.24 0.80
C THR A 115 -31.84 -3.23 0.64
N VAL A 116 -31.55 -2.85 -0.60
CA VAL A 116 -30.67 -1.72 -0.92
C VAL A 116 -31.55 -0.56 -1.33
N GLU A 117 -31.63 0.49 -0.51
CA GLU A 117 -32.20 1.75 -1.01
C GLU A 117 -31.30 2.25 -2.15
N ARG A 118 -31.81 2.22 -3.38
CA ARG A 118 -31.12 2.77 -4.55
C ARG A 118 -30.92 4.26 -4.34
N TYR A 119 -29.69 4.65 -4.01
CA TYR A 119 -29.37 6.05 -3.89
C TYR A 119 -28.96 6.61 -5.24
N THR A 120 -29.72 7.58 -5.75
CA THR A 120 -29.27 8.42 -6.85
C THR A 120 -28.06 9.20 -6.37
N ILE A 121 -26.89 8.88 -6.91
CA ILE A 121 -25.70 9.70 -6.71
C ILE A 121 -26.03 11.07 -7.29
N LYS A 122 -26.35 12.06 -6.46
CA LYS A 122 -26.24 13.46 -6.89
C LYS A 122 -24.75 13.68 -7.13
N SER A 123 -24.34 13.62 -8.40
CA SER A 123 -23.03 14.05 -8.89
C SER A 123 -22.80 15.49 -8.43
N SER A 124 -22.25 15.64 -7.25
CA SER A 124 -21.92 16.93 -6.68
C SER A 124 -20.62 16.79 -5.93
N GLN A 125 -19.60 16.34 -6.67
CA GLN A 125 -18.32 17.03 -6.77
C GLN A 125 -17.81 16.79 -8.20
N GLU A 126 -18.02 17.76 -9.11
CA GLU A 126 -16.98 17.99 -10.10
C GLU A 126 -15.71 18.26 -9.30
N ILE A 127 -14.80 17.28 -9.32
CA ILE A 127 -13.45 17.43 -8.82
C ILE A 127 -12.84 18.50 -9.72
N SER A 128 -12.87 19.76 -9.26
CA SER A 128 -12.19 20.89 -9.91
C SER A 128 -10.78 20.41 -10.35
N PRO A 129 -10.29 20.80 -11.54
CA PRO A 129 -8.96 20.41 -12.01
C PRO A 129 -7.85 20.66 -10.96
N GLU A 130 -8.05 21.62 -10.05
CA GLU A 130 -7.18 21.94 -8.91
C GLU A 130 -7.03 20.79 -7.88
N SER A 131 -8.04 19.93 -7.76
CA SER A 131 -8.04 18.75 -6.89
C SER A 131 -7.43 17.50 -7.53
N ARG A 132 -6.96 17.62 -8.79
CA ARG A 132 -6.00 16.68 -9.41
C ARG A 132 -4.55 17.00 -9.04
N LYS A 133 -4.29 17.68 -7.92
CA LYS A 133 -2.94 17.71 -7.35
C LYS A 133 -2.63 16.31 -6.85
N CYS A 134 -1.99 15.51 -7.71
CA CYS A 134 -1.33 14.29 -7.32
C CYS A 134 -0.44 14.63 -6.12
N LEU A 135 -0.66 13.95 -4.99
CA LEU A 135 0.28 14.01 -3.88
C LEU A 135 1.60 13.44 -4.41
N SER A 136 2.56 14.32 -4.62
CA SER A 136 3.92 13.94 -4.96
C SER A 136 4.65 13.63 -3.66
N PHE A 137 5.47 12.60 -3.72
CA PHE A 137 6.33 12.19 -2.62
C PHE A 137 7.73 12.68 -2.94
N ASN A 138 8.38 13.35 -1.99
CA ASN A 138 9.81 13.61 -2.11
C ASN A 138 10.59 12.31 -1.90
N GLU A 139 11.90 12.33 -2.13
CA GLU A 139 12.78 11.16 -1.95
C GLU A 139 12.75 10.62 -0.50
N SER A 140 12.37 11.46 0.46
CA SER A 140 12.20 11.15 1.89
C SER A 140 10.84 10.54 2.26
N GLY A 141 9.86 10.55 1.34
CA GLY A 141 8.49 10.08 1.57
C GLY A 141 7.55 11.10 2.21
N ASP A 142 7.96 12.36 2.36
CA ASP A 142 7.11 13.43 2.86
C ASP A 142 6.13 13.90 1.78
N ILE A 143 4.93 14.23 2.25
CA ILE A 143 3.83 14.69 1.42
C ILE A 143 4.00 16.19 1.16
N TYR A 144 4.10 16.58 -0.11
CA TYR A 144 4.00 17.98 -0.49
C TYR A 144 3.04 18.17 -1.67
N LYS A 145 2.50 19.38 -1.79
CA LYS A 145 1.65 19.77 -2.92
C LYS A 145 2.54 20.31 -4.03
N SER A 146 2.77 19.53 -5.08
CA SER A 146 3.30 20.07 -6.34
C SER A 146 2.16 20.68 -7.15
N SER A 147 2.32 21.93 -7.57
CA SER A 147 1.51 22.50 -8.66
C SER A 147 2.04 21.96 -9.99
N ILE A 148 1.13 21.66 -10.93
CA ILE A 148 1.48 21.50 -12.34
C ILE A 148 1.96 22.85 -12.87
#